data_AF-A0A5C3MY28-F1
#
_entry.id   AF-A0A5C3MY28-F1
#
_cell.length_a   1.000
_cell.length_b   1.000
_cell.length_c   1.000
_cell.angle_alpha   90.00
_cell.angle_beta   90.00
_cell.angle_gamma   90.00
#
_symmetry.space_group_name_H-M   'P 1'
#
loop_
_entity.id
_entity.type
_entity.pdbx_description
1 polymer ?
#
loop_
_entity_poly.entity_id
_entity_poly.type
_entity_poly.pdbx_seq_one_letter_code
_entity_poly.pdbx_strand_id
1 'polypeptide(L)' 'MELAEISETIFSYPWKCMECKNCEICQEKGDDNRILFCDFCDRGWHMDCLNPPLDEEPPGKW' A
#
# COMPACT_ATOMS: atom_id res chain seq x y z
N MET A 1 -7.06 12.07 10.76
CA MET A 1 -6.46 11.87 9.43
C MET A 1 -6.88 13.09 8.62
N GLU A 2 -6.00 14.05 8.42
CA GLU A 2 -6.35 15.26 7.67
C GLU A 2 -6.37 14.91 6.18
N LEU A 3 -7.54 15.02 5.56
CA LEU A 3 -7.76 14.66 4.15
C LEU A 3 -6.87 15.48 3.18
N ALA A 4 -6.32 16.61 3.63
CA ALA A 4 -5.47 17.48 2.84
C ALA A 4 -4.10 16.84 2.52
N GLU A 5 -3.45 16.16 3.46
CA GLU A 5 -2.07 15.68 3.31
C GLU A 5 -1.97 14.48 2.34
N ILE A 6 -2.98 13.61 2.34
CA ILE A 6 -3.04 12.45 1.44
C ILE A 6 -3.25 12.89 -0.01
N SER A 7 -3.98 14.01 -0.22
CA SER A 7 -4.36 14.47 -1.55
C SER A 7 -3.16 14.82 -2.42
N GLU A 8 -2.18 15.59 -1.91
CA GLU A 8 -1.01 16.01 -2.69
C GLU A 8 -0.14 14.82 -3.10
N THR A 9 0.08 13.87 -2.18
CA THR A 9 0.91 12.68 -2.43
C THR A 9 0.27 11.79 -3.48
N ILE A 10 -1.02 11.47 -3.34
CA ILE A 10 -1.73 10.58 -4.27
C ILE A 10 -1.76 11.13 -5.71
N PHE A 11 -1.83 12.45 -5.89
CA PHE A 11 -1.81 13.06 -7.22
C PHE A 11 -0.42 13.16 -7.85
N SER A 12 0.66 12.84 -7.12
CA SER A 12 2.03 12.92 -7.64
C SER A 12 2.44 11.73 -8.53
N TYR A 13 1.59 10.70 -8.66
CA TYR A 13 1.80 9.53 -9.53
C TYR A 13 0.46 8.94 -10.01
N PRO A 14 0.47 7.98 -10.97
CA PRO A 14 -0.73 7.27 -11.39
C PRO A 14 -1.30 6.41 -10.25
N TRP A 15 -2.20 7.01 -9.47
CA TRP A 15 -2.92 6.33 -8.42
C TRP A 15 -3.76 5.16 -8.97
N LYS A 16 -3.87 4.10 -8.18
CA LYS A 16 -4.68 2.92 -8.46
C LYS A 16 -5.79 2.82 -7.41
N CYS A 17 -7.03 2.59 -7.86
CA CYS A 17 -8.14 2.32 -6.95
C CYS A 17 -7.92 1.00 -6.18
N MET A 18 -8.67 0.79 -5.09
CA MET A 18 -8.56 -0.40 -4.24
C MET A 18 -8.55 -1.72 -5.04
N GLU A 19 -9.36 -1.81 -6.10
CA GLU A 19 -9.43 -3.01 -6.95
C GLU A 19 -8.28 -3.16 -7.94
N CYS A 20 -7.57 -2.08 -8.25
CA CYS A 20 -6.49 -2.04 -9.23
C CYS A 20 -5.10 -2.02 -8.60
N LYS A 21 -4.99 -1.91 -7.28
CA LYS A 21 -3.70 -1.92 -6.59
C LYS A 21 -3.03 -3.29 -6.73
N ASN A 22 -1.72 -3.24 -6.88
CA ASN A 22 -0.82 -4.39 -6.90
C ASN A 22 0.38 -4.07 -5.99
N CYS A 23 1.18 -5.08 -5.68
CA CYS A 23 2.39 -4.87 -4.90
C CYS A 23 3.43 -4.10 -5.72
N GLU A 24 4.00 -3.03 -5.15
CA GLU A 24 5.03 -2.23 -5.82
C GLU A 24 6.36 -2.97 -6.03
N ILE A 25 6.56 -4.12 -5.38
CA ILE A 25 7.78 -4.95 -5.51
C ILE A 25 7.59 -6.01 -6.60
N CYS A 26 6.61 -6.91 -6.44
CA CYS A 26 6.42 -8.02 -7.37
C CYS A 26 5.51 -7.67 -8.56
N GLN A 27 4.83 -6.52 -8.53
CA GLN A 27 3.89 -6.04 -9.55
C GLN A 27 2.64 -6.92 -9.74
N GLU A 28 2.43 -7.91 -8.88
CA GLU A 28 1.25 -8.77 -8.87
C GLU A 28 0.21 -8.28 -7.85
N LYS A 29 -1.07 -8.51 -8.16
CA LYS A 29 -2.17 -8.30 -7.19
C LYS A 29 -2.22 -9.46 -6.18
N GLY A 30 -2.11 -10.70 -6.66
CA GLY A 30 -2.01 -11.87 -5.77
C GLY A 30 -3.24 -12.02 -4.86
N ASP A 31 -2.99 -12.29 -3.57
CA ASP A 31 -4.02 -12.30 -2.52
C ASP A 31 -4.17 -10.90 -1.92
N ASP A 32 -5.33 -10.28 -2.16
CA ASP A 32 -5.67 -8.93 -1.68
C ASP A 32 -5.58 -8.82 -0.15
N ASN A 33 -5.81 -9.91 0.58
CA ASN A 33 -5.75 -9.91 2.05
C ASN A 33 -4.32 -9.82 2.59
N ARG A 34 -3.30 -9.94 1.73
CA ARG A 34 -1.88 -9.85 2.13
C ARG A 34 -1.21 -8.57 1.67
N ILE A 35 -1.93 -7.65 1.02
CA ILE A 35 -1.40 -6.34 0.61
C ILE A 35 -1.64 -5.31 1.70
N LEU A 36 -0.57 -4.70 2.21
CA LEU A 36 -0.61 -3.50 3.03
C LEU A 36 -0.72 -2.27 2.15
N PHE A 37 -1.56 -1.30 2.55
CA PHE A 37 -1.65 0.01 1.92
C PHE A 37 -1.02 1.07 2.83
N CYS A 38 -0.12 1.87 2.27
CA CYS A 38 0.54 2.93 3.03
C CYS A 38 -0.46 4.04 3.37
N ASP A 39 -0.55 4.45 4.62
CA ASP A 39 -1.46 5.50 5.09
C ASP A 39 -1.10 6.89 4.54
N PHE A 40 0.14 7.06 4.05
CA PHE A 40 0.62 8.33 3.50
C PHE A 40 0.46 8.42 1.97
N CYS A 41 0.75 7.33 1.26
CA CYS A 41 0.78 7.33 -0.21
C CYS A 41 -0.18 6.31 -0.86
N ASP A 42 -0.90 5.53 -0.10
CA ASP A 42 -1.92 4.62 -0.63
C ASP A 42 -1.39 3.55 -1.63
N ARG A 43 -0.07 3.42 -1.82
CA ARG A 43 0.54 2.32 -2.60
C ARG A 43 0.45 1.00 -1.83
N GLY A 44 0.55 -0.11 -2.56
CA GLY A 44 0.38 -1.47 -2.02
C GLY A 44 1.68 -2.28 -1.96
N TRP A 45 1.85 -3.09 -0.91
CA TRP A 45 2.94 -4.09 -0.84
C TRP A 45 2.45 -5.37 -0.17
N HIS A 46 2.79 -6.54 -0.72
CA HIS A 46 2.60 -7.79 0.01
C HIS A 46 3.53 -7.81 1.22
N MET A 47 3.02 -8.25 2.37
CA MET A 47 3.82 -8.44 3.59
C MET A 47 5.05 -9.33 3.36
N ASP A 48 4.90 -10.38 2.54
CA ASP A 48 5.98 -11.33 2.21
C ASP A 48 7.03 -10.76 1.24
N CYS A 49 6.68 -9.68 0.52
CA CYS A 49 7.61 -9.02 -0.42
C CYS A 49 8.51 -7.99 0.29
N LEU A 50 8.18 -7.60 1.51
CA LEU A 50 9.00 -6.68 2.31
C LEU A 50 10.31 -7.34 2.77
N ASN A 51 11.28 -6.52 3.17
CA ASN A 51 12.56 -6.99 3.69
C ASN A 51 12.91 -6.23 4.98
N PRO A 52 12.79 -6.85 6.17
CA PRO A 52 12.31 -8.22 6.40
C PRO A 52 10.82 -8.40 6.05
N PRO A 53 10.37 -9.62 5.72
CA PRO A 53 8.96 -9.90 5.53
C PRO A 53 8.20 -9.72 6.85
N LEU A 54 6.92 -9.36 6.76
CA LEU A 54 6.03 -9.24 7.90
C LEU A 54 5.10 -10.45 7.99
N ASP A 55 4.92 -10.99 9.18
CA ASP A 55 3.99 -12.11 9.40
C ASP A 55 2.55 -11.63 9.66
N GLU A 56 2.41 -10.40 10.13
CA GLU A 56 1.15 -9.77 10.53
C GLU A 56 1.16 -8.27 10.23
N GLU A 57 -0.03 -7.67 10.15
CA GLU A 57 -0.19 -6.24 9.90
C GLU A 57 0.46 -5.41 11.02
N PRO A 58 1.25 -4.37 10.68
CA PRO A 58 1.89 -3.56 11.69
C PRO A 58 0.85 -2.72 12.45
N PRO A 59 1.02 -2.53 13.77
CA PRO A 59 0.06 -1.75 14.55
C PRO A 59 0.15 -0.26 14.19
N GLY A 60 -1.01 0.38 14.04
CA GLY A 60 -1.10 1.81 13.80
C GLY A 60 -0.91 2.17 12.33
N LYS A 61 -0.20 3.28 12.07
CA LYS A 61 0.01 3.77 10.71
C LYS A 61 1.20 3.07 10.05
N TRP A 62 1.06 2.78 8.77
CA TRP A 62 2.10 2.16 7.94
C TRP A 62 2.55 3.03 6.76
#